data_AF-A0A6A8N1E2-F1
#
_entry.id   AF-A0A6A8N1E2-F1
#
_cell.length_a   1.000
_cell.length_b   1.000
_cell.length_c   1.000
_cell.angle_alpha   90.00
_cell.angle_beta   90.00
_cell.angle_gamma   90.00
#
_symmetry.space_group_name_H-M   'P 1'
#
loop_
_entity.id
_entity.type
_entity.pdbx_description
1 polymer ?
#
loop_
_entity_poly.entity_id
_entity_poly.type
_entity_poly.pdbx_seq_one_letter_code
_entity_poly.pdbx_strand_id
1 'polypeptide(L)'
;MAPAKRLLLVHAHPDDESINNGATMAAYVAAGAGVTLVTCTRGEEGEVLVPALSHLASHEKDELGTHREVELANAMAELGVRDHRFLGAPAKRWRDSGMMETPPNERSDNFWKADFDEVVGELVAVIEEIRPQVVITYDEFGGYGHPDHIQAHRITMAAVGLARWKVSKVYWNVMPRSVLKVAMDAMKEQGSDFFGAENIEDVPFAKPDELVTAVVNGEAYVDAKMNALKAHETQITVDGPFFALSNMLGQGVFGKEYYQLVQGVAAEPFDENGRETELFSGVSLD
;
A
#
# COMPACT_ATOMS: atom_id res chain seq x y z
N MET A 1 11.91 23.94 6.41
CA MET A 1 12.27 23.04 7.53
C MET A 1 11.68 21.67 7.23
N ALA A 2 12.32 20.59 7.64
CA ALA A 2 11.71 19.26 7.53
C ALA A 2 10.40 19.23 8.37
N PRO A 3 9.36 18.55 7.92
CA PRO A 3 8.11 18.43 8.68
C PRO A 3 8.34 17.68 9.99
N ALA A 4 7.60 18.07 11.03
CA ALA A 4 7.73 17.50 12.37
C ALA A 4 7.31 16.02 12.41
N LYS A 5 6.16 15.69 11.79
CA LYS A 5 5.68 14.32 11.55
C LYS A 5 6.17 13.84 10.19
N ARG A 6 6.76 12.64 10.14
CA ARG A 6 7.28 12.01 8.93
C ARG A 6 6.82 10.55 8.85
N LEU A 7 6.06 10.25 7.82
CA LEU A 7 5.48 8.95 7.52
C LEU A 7 6.18 8.37 6.29
N LEU A 8 6.65 7.13 6.39
CA LEU A 8 7.16 6.36 5.26
C LEU A 8 6.21 5.20 4.96
N LEU A 9 5.79 5.07 3.71
CA LEU A 9 5.06 3.91 3.21
C LEU A 9 5.94 3.14 2.25
N VAL A 10 5.95 1.81 2.35
CA VAL A 10 6.71 0.93 1.46
C VAL A 10 5.76 -0.07 0.80
N HIS A 11 5.57 0.12 -0.50
CA HIS A 11 4.70 -0.69 -1.35
C HIS A 11 5.48 -1.41 -2.46
N ALA A 12 4.91 -2.47 -3.01
CA ALA A 12 5.52 -3.29 -4.03
C ALA A 12 5.36 -2.68 -5.43
N HIS A 13 4.13 -2.27 -5.79
CA HIS A 13 3.78 -1.85 -7.14
C HIS A 13 3.03 -0.50 -7.18
N PRO A 14 3.00 0.17 -8.36
CA PRO A 14 2.17 1.36 -8.57
C PRO A 14 0.66 1.07 -8.58
N ASP A 15 -0.07 1.41 -7.53
CA ASP A 15 -1.53 1.26 -7.28
C ASP A 15 -1.80 0.84 -5.84
N ASP A 16 -0.94 -0.02 -5.29
CA ASP A 16 -0.97 -0.53 -3.92
C ASP A 16 -1.16 0.57 -2.90
N GLU A 17 -0.47 1.70 -3.09
CA GLU A 17 -0.51 2.84 -2.18
C GLU A 17 -1.90 3.48 -2.15
N SER A 18 -2.54 3.56 -3.32
CA SER A 18 -3.86 4.17 -3.48
C SER A 18 -4.94 3.24 -2.98
N ILE A 19 -4.80 1.93 -3.21
CA ILE A 19 -5.72 0.88 -2.73
C ILE A 19 -5.72 0.86 -1.20
N ASN A 20 -4.54 0.73 -0.60
CA ASN A 20 -4.40 0.45 0.83
C ASN A 20 -4.39 1.71 1.69
N ASN A 21 -3.79 2.80 1.20
CA ASN A 21 -3.37 3.92 2.05
C ASN A 21 -3.65 5.31 1.43
N GLY A 22 -4.45 5.38 0.37
CA GLY A 22 -4.72 6.64 -0.34
C GLY A 22 -5.35 7.71 0.55
N ALA A 23 -6.34 7.34 1.35
CA ALA A 23 -7.02 8.28 2.24
C ALA A 23 -6.13 8.72 3.40
N THR A 24 -5.32 7.80 3.94
CA THR A 24 -4.35 8.06 5.00
C THR A 24 -3.25 9.01 4.54
N MET A 25 -2.68 8.77 3.36
CA MET A 25 -1.64 9.65 2.81
C MET A 25 -2.17 11.06 2.59
N ALA A 26 -3.33 11.20 1.94
CA ALA A 26 -3.97 12.50 1.72
C ALA A 26 -4.28 13.23 3.05
N ALA A 27 -4.79 12.51 4.05
CA ALA A 27 -5.07 13.07 5.37
C ALA A 27 -3.80 13.61 6.07
N TYR A 28 -2.70 12.85 6.03
CA TYR A 28 -1.44 13.26 6.65
C TYR A 28 -0.75 14.40 5.90
N VAL A 29 -0.80 14.40 4.55
CA VAL A 29 -0.33 15.52 3.74
C VAL A 29 -1.10 16.79 4.10
N ALA A 30 -2.43 16.73 4.17
CA ALA A 30 -3.27 17.87 4.53
C ALA A 30 -3.02 18.37 5.97
N ALA A 31 -2.65 17.47 6.88
CA ALA A 31 -2.22 17.79 8.24
C ALA A 31 -0.79 18.35 8.33
N GLY A 32 -0.07 18.48 7.22
CA GLY A 32 1.28 19.03 7.15
C GLY A 32 2.40 18.05 7.52
N ALA A 33 2.12 16.74 7.58
CA ALA A 33 3.14 15.72 7.74
C ALA A 33 3.95 15.55 6.44
N GLY A 34 5.22 15.18 6.57
CA GLY A 34 6.01 14.68 5.45
C GLY A 34 5.61 13.24 5.17
N VAL A 35 4.99 13.00 4.03
CA VAL A 35 4.66 11.65 3.57
C VAL A 35 5.62 11.29 2.46
N THR A 36 6.37 10.21 2.66
CA THR A 36 7.26 9.61 1.65
C THR A 36 6.72 8.25 1.26
N LEU A 37 6.54 8.02 -0.04
CA LEU A 37 6.22 6.70 -0.61
C LEU A 37 7.47 6.10 -1.26
N VAL A 38 7.76 4.85 -0.93
CA VAL A 38 8.70 4.00 -1.68
C VAL A 38 7.93 2.88 -2.36
N THR A 39 8.05 2.80 -3.68
CA THR A 39 7.52 1.71 -4.50
C THR A 39 8.68 0.83 -4.97
N CYS A 40 8.64 -0.47 -4.68
CA CYS A 40 9.78 -1.36 -4.89
C CYS A 40 10.05 -1.65 -6.38
N THR A 41 8.98 -1.78 -7.18
CA THR A 41 9.04 -2.14 -8.60
C THR A 41 8.16 -1.20 -9.44
N ARG A 42 8.14 -1.38 -10.76
CA ARG A 42 7.26 -0.59 -11.66
C ARG A 42 6.02 -1.35 -12.09
N GLY A 43 5.81 -2.56 -11.58
CA GLY A 43 4.64 -3.36 -11.93
C GLY A 43 4.66 -3.82 -13.39
N GLU A 44 5.84 -4.18 -13.90
CA GLU A 44 6.05 -4.58 -15.29
C GLU A 44 5.21 -5.81 -15.69
N GLU A 45 4.85 -6.66 -14.75
CA GLU A 45 4.14 -7.93 -14.98
C GLU A 45 2.62 -7.82 -14.71
N GLY A 46 2.12 -6.60 -14.47
CA GLY A 46 0.70 -6.34 -14.26
C GLY A 46 -0.16 -6.69 -15.48
N GLU A 47 -1.39 -7.12 -15.22
CA GLU A 47 -2.41 -7.24 -16.27
C GLU A 47 -2.85 -5.84 -16.73
N VAL A 48 -3.13 -5.68 -18.02
CA VAL A 48 -3.63 -4.42 -18.57
C VAL A 48 -5.13 -4.53 -18.83
N LEU A 49 -5.93 -3.93 -17.96
CA LEU A 49 -7.40 -4.04 -18.01
C LEU A 49 -8.03 -3.25 -19.16
N VAL A 50 -7.30 -2.30 -19.74
CA VAL A 50 -7.78 -1.42 -20.82
C VAL A 50 -7.35 -1.97 -22.19
N PRO A 51 -8.28 -2.42 -23.06
CA PRO A 51 -7.93 -3.03 -24.34
C PRO A 51 -7.09 -2.15 -25.27
N ALA A 52 -7.26 -0.83 -25.21
CA ALA A 52 -6.47 0.11 -26.01
C ALA A 52 -4.98 0.16 -25.61
N LEU A 53 -4.66 -0.23 -24.38
CA LEU A 53 -3.32 -0.21 -23.80
C LEU A 53 -2.70 -1.61 -23.65
N SER A 54 -3.42 -2.68 -24.04
CA SER A 54 -2.95 -4.07 -23.90
C SER A 54 -1.59 -4.35 -24.51
N HIS A 55 -1.24 -3.61 -25.57
CA HIS A 55 0.07 -3.67 -26.23
C HIS A 55 1.25 -3.32 -25.32
N LEU A 56 1.02 -2.68 -24.17
CA LEU A 56 2.06 -2.34 -23.19
C LEU A 56 2.51 -3.53 -22.34
N ALA A 57 1.70 -4.60 -22.27
CA ALA A 57 1.95 -5.75 -21.40
C ALA A 57 3.33 -6.40 -21.63
N SER A 58 3.85 -7.06 -20.60
CA SER A 58 5.19 -7.68 -20.62
C SER A 58 5.41 -8.70 -21.75
N HIS A 59 4.35 -9.42 -22.13
CA HIS A 59 4.39 -10.40 -23.21
C HIS A 59 4.21 -9.81 -24.62
N GLU A 60 3.93 -8.51 -24.72
CA GLU A 60 3.81 -7.77 -25.98
C GLU A 60 5.02 -6.85 -26.18
N LYS A 61 4.93 -5.57 -25.77
CA LYS A 61 6.04 -4.62 -25.91
C LYS A 61 6.93 -4.47 -24.67
N ASP A 62 6.50 -4.98 -23.51
CA ASP A 62 7.21 -4.80 -22.24
C ASP A 62 7.46 -3.31 -21.88
N GLU A 63 6.44 -2.48 -22.12
CA GLU A 63 6.47 -1.04 -21.89
C GLU A 63 5.62 -0.59 -20.68
N LEU A 64 4.86 -1.53 -20.07
CA LEU A 64 3.92 -1.24 -18.97
C LEU A 64 4.58 -0.54 -17.78
N GLY A 65 5.76 -0.98 -17.36
CA GLY A 65 6.43 -0.36 -16.21
C GLY A 65 6.70 1.14 -16.41
N THR A 66 7.14 1.54 -17.60
CA THR A 66 7.40 2.95 -17.93
C THR A 66 6.10 3.75 -17.93
N HIS A 67 5.01 3.16 -18.43
CA HIS A 67 3.68 3.78 -18.38
C HIS A 67 3.20 3.96 -16.94
N ARG A 68 3.35 2.93 -16.10
CA ARG A 68 2.97 2.95 -14.68
C ARG A 68 3.78 3.93 -13.83
N GLU A 69 4.98 4.34 -14.25
CA GLU A 69 5.68 5.47 -13.60
C GLU A 69 4.88 6.77 -13.70
N VAL A 70 4.23 7.00 -14.85
CA VAL A 70 3.40 8.19 -15.09
C VAL A 70 2.07 8.08 -14.32
N GLU A 71 1.46 6.89 -14.31
CA GLU A 71 0.25 6.62 -13.52
C GLU A 71 0.49 6.88 -12.03
N LEU A 72 1.61 6.37 -11.47
CA LEU A 72 1.99 6.64 -10.09
C LEU A 72 2.17 8.13 -9.81
N ALA A 73 2.89 8.84 -10.68
CA ALA A 73 3.12 10.28 -10.50
C ALA A 73 1.79 11.07 -10.51
N ASN A 74 0.86 10.70 -11.38
CA ASN A 74 -0.47 11.29 -11.42
C ASN A 74 -1.29 10.97 -10.16
N ALA A 75 -1.25 9.71 -9.70
CA ALA A 75 -1.91 9.30 -8.46
C ALA A 75 -1.36 10.08 -7.25
N MET A 76 -0.04 10.23 -7.15
CA MET A 76 0.60 10.99 -6.07
C MET A 76 0.26 12.47 -6.11
N ALA A 77 0.07 13.04 -7.30
CA ALA A 77 -0.41 14.42 -7.45
C ALA A 77 -1.83 14.59 -6.90
N GLU A 78 -2.75 13.65 -7.14
CA GLU A 78 -4.11 13.66 -6.58
C GLU A 78 -4.11 13.55 -5.04
N LEU A 79 -3.21 12.75 -4.47
CA LEU A 79 -3.05 12.60 -3.01
C LEU A 79 -2.24 13.73 -2.36
N GLY A 80 -1.58 14.58 -3.15
CA GLY A 80 -0.68 15.62 -2.68
C GLY A 80 0.68 15.13 -2.14
N VAL A 81 1.02 13.86 -2.37
CA VAL A 81 2.29 13.25 -1.96
C VAL A 81 3.39 13.70 -2.91
N ARG A 82 4.33 14.52 -2.43
CA ARG A 82 5.40 15.07 -3.27
C ARG A 82 6.68 14.23 -3.29
N ASP A 83 6.90 13.44 -2.24
CA ASP A 83 8.08 12.58 -2.13
C ASP A 83 7.65 11.14 -2.40
N HIS A 84 7.70 10.73 -3.66
CA HIS A 84 7.47 9.35 -4.06
C HIS A 84 8.65 8.86 -4.88
N ARG A 85 9.13 7.66 -4.58
CA ARG A 85 10.40 7.14 -5.09
C ARG A 85 10.23 5.69 -5.52
N PHE A 86 10.94 5.30 -6.56
CA PHE A 86 11.22 3.89 -6.79
C PHE A 86 12.44 3.48 -5.98
N LEU A 87 12.38 2.33 -5.29
CA LEU A 87 13.48 1.84 -4.48
C LEU A 87 14.78 1.72 -5.32
N GLY A 88 15.88 2.24 -4.79
CA GLY A 88 17.19 2.21 -5.45
C GLY A 88 17.34 3.13 -6.67
N ALA A 89 16.27 3.77 -7.15
CA ALA A 89 16.33 4.62 -8.34
C ALA A 89 17.16 5.91 -8.09
N PRO A 90 17.84 6.44 -9.12
CA PRO A 90 17.94 5.92 -10.49
C PRO A 90 19.05 4.87 -10.67
N ALA A 91 19.83 4.58 -9.61
CA ALA A 91 21.02 3.74 -9.71
C ALA A 91 20.69 2.25 -9.89
N LYS A 92 19.57 1.81 -9.32
CA LYS A 92 19.11 0.43 -9.31
C LYS A 92 17.63 0.36 -9.65
N ARG A 93 17.23 -0.81 -10.14
CA ARG A 93 15.85 -1.17 -10.46
C ARG A 93 15.71 -2.66 -10.29
N TRP A 94 14.62 -3.07 -9.67
CA TRP A 94 14.16 -4.45 -9.66
C TRP A 94 12.85 -4.55 -10.41
N ARG A 95 12.73 -5.59 -11.22
CA ARG A 95 11.53 -5.87 -11.97
C ARG A 95 10.47 -6.46 -11.03
N ASP A 96 9.21 -6.15 -11.29
CA ASP A 96 8.07 -6.91 -10.78
C ASP A 96 8.29 -8.42 -11.02
N SER A 97 8.08 -9.21 -9.97
CA SER A 97 8.31 -10.64 -10.00
C SER A 97 7.16 -11.42 -10.59
N GLY A 98 6.01 -10.79 -10.82
CA GLY A 98 4.75 -11.49 -11.08
C GLY A 98 4.41 -12.48 -9.96
N MET A 99 3.38 -13.30 -10.19
CA MET A 99 2.95 -14.28 -9.20
C MET A 99 3.95 -15.43 -9.04
N MET A 100 3.92 -16.04 -7.86
CA MET A 100 4.73 -17.21 -7.57
C MET A 100 4.41 -18.35 -8.58
N GLU A 101 5.44 -19.12 -8.97
CA GLU A 101 5.39 -20.23 -9.96
C GLU A 101 5.05 -19.79 -11.40
N THR A 102 5.09 -18.49 -11.70
CA THR A 102 4.95 -17.99 -13.07
C THR A 102 6.31 -17.75 -13.76
N PRO A 103 6.38 -17.75 -15.11
CA PRO A 103 7.64 -17.48 -15.81
C PRO A 103 8.35 -16.16 -15.43
N PRO A 104 7.65 -15.03 -15.18
CA PRO A 104 8.28 -13.82 -14.65
C PRO A 104 9.02 -14.02 -13.32
N ASN A 105 8.50 -14.86 -12.43
CA ASN A 105 9.14 -15.12 -11.14
C ASN A 105 10.45 -15.91 -11.28
N GLU A 106 10.62 -16.61 -12.40
CA GLU A 106 11.86 -17.34 -12.66
C GLU A 106 13.03 -16.45 -13.11
N ARG A 107 12.76 -15.20 -13.50
CA ARG A 107 13.78 -14.25 -13.94
C ARG A 107 14.77 -13.90 -12.82
N SER A 108 16.02 -13.63 -13.18
CA SER A 108 17.07 -13.27 -12.21
C SER A 108 17.10 -11.80 -11.82
N ASP A 109 16.41 -10.93 -12.56
CA ASP A 109 16.36 -9.48 -12.35
C ASP A 109 15.12 -9.01 -11.58
N ASN A 110 14.30 -9.94 -11.09
CA ASN A 110 13.10 -9.60 -10.34
C ASN A 110 13.38 -9.33 -8.86
N PHE A 111 12.43 -8.65 -8.22
CA PHE A 111 12.53 -8.19 -6.86
C PHE A 111 12.53 -9.32 -5.82
N TRP A 112 11.77 -10.39 -6.06
CA TRP A 112 11.72 -11.56 -5.19
C TRP A 112 13.07 -12.28 -5.09
N LYS A 113 13.81 -12.38 -6.20
CA LYS A 113 15.13 -13.03 -6.26
C LYS A 113 16.30 -12.06 -6.09
N ALA A 114 16.05 -10.77 -5.85
CA ALA A 114 17.09 -9.78 -5.62
C ALA A 114 17.97 -10.14 -4.41
N ASP A 115 19.23 -9.69 -4.43
CA ASP A 115 20.12 -9.80 -3.26
C ASP A 115 19.49 -9.05 -2.07
N PHE A 116 19.14 -9.81 -1.03
CA PHE A 116 18.36 -9.29 0.08
C PHE A 116 19.07 -8.16 0.82
N ASP A 117 20.37 -8.31 1.09
CA ASP A 117 21.15 -7.31 1.82
C ASP A 117 21.32 -6.03 1.00
N GLU A 118 21.44 -6.17 -0.33
CA GLU A 118 21.47 -5.04 -1.25
C GLU A 118 20.16 -4.23 -1.21
N VAL A 119 19.02 -4.91 -1.34
CA VAL A 119 17.71 -4.25 -1.34
C VAL A 119 17.42 -3.60 0.01
N VAL A 120 17.74 -4.28 1.11
CA VAL A 120 17.62 -3.74 2.46
C VAL A 120 18.50 -2.51 2.64
N GLY A 121 19.72 -2.53 2.09
CA GLY A 121 20.64 -1.39 2.13
C GLY A 121 20.07 -0.12 1.50
N GLU A 122 19.37 -0.23 0.36
CA GLU A 122 18.70 0.91 -0.27
C GLU A 122 17.58 1.47 0.62
N LEU A 123 16.78 0.61 1.26
CA LEU A 123 15.70 1.07 2.12
C LEU A 123 16.22 1.67 3.44
N VAL A 124 17.31 1.12 4.00
CA VAL A 124 18.02 1.72 5.15
C VAL A 124 18.48 3.14 4.80
N ALA A 125 19.02 3.36 3.61
CA ALA A 125 19.43 4.70 3.18
C ALA A 125 18.25 5.68 3.16
N VAL A 126 17.08 5.27 2.68
CA VAL A 126 15.85 6.08 2.72
C VAL A 126 15.43 6.39 4.17
N ILE A 127 15.42 5.38 5.06
CA ILE A 127 15.07 5.58 6.47
C ILE A 127 16.03 6.56 7.15
N GLU A 128 17.33 6.47 6.88
CA GLU A 128 18.34 7.38 7.44
C GLU A 128 18.20 8.82 6.93
N GLU A 129 17.79 8.98 5.67
CA GLU A 129 17.55 10.28 5.03
C GLU A 129 16.28 10.93 5.58
N ILE A 130 15.16 10.22 5.53
CA ILE A 130 13.83 10.74 5.87
C ILE A 130 13.61 10.80 7.38
N ARG A 131 14.24 9.89 8.14
CA ARG A 131 14.04 9.73 9.58
C ARG A 131 12.55 9.65 9.94
N PRO A 132 11.78 8.72 9.34
CA PRO A 132 10.36 8.61 9.58
C PRO A 132 10.10 8.15 11.02
N GLN A 133 9.15 8.76 11.71
CA GLN A 133 8.73 8.21 13.00
C GLN A 133 7.77 7.03 12.84
N VAL A 134 6.99 7.03 11.76
CA VAL A 134 6.02 5.98 11.45
C VAL A 134 6.36 5.34 10.11
N VAL A 135 6.36 4.02 10.05
CA VAL A 135 6.50 3.23 8.82
C VAL A 135 5.26 2.36 8.62
N ILE A 136 4.74 2.30 7.39
CA ILE A 136 3.65 1.41 6.97
C ILE A 136 4.16 0.48 5.86
N THR A 137 3.83 -0.81 5.96
CA THR A 137 4.05 -1.81 4.90
C THR A 137 3.05 -2.96 5.07
N TYR A 138 3.22 -4.05 4.34
CA TYR A 138 2.36 -5.24 4.43
C TYR A 138 2.62 -6.08 5.67
N ASP A 139 1.68 -6.98 5.96
CA ASP A 139 1.88 -8.08 6.90
C ASP A 139 2.84 -9.15 6.35
N GLU A 140 3.13 -10.18 7.15
CA GLU A 140 4.06 -11.26 6.76
C GLU A 140 3.58 -12.10 5.57
N PHE A 141 2.29 -12.02 5.23
CA PHE A 141 1.68 -12.70 4.09
C PHE A 141 1.60 -11.80 2.84
N GLY A 142 2.00 -10.53 2.93
CA GLY A 142 1.88 -9.58 1.82
C GLY A 142 0.43 -9.24 1.47
N GLY A 143 -0.50 -9.36 2.42
CA GLY A 143 -1.94 -9.27 2.18
C GLY A 143 -2.50 -10.52 1.50
N TYR A 144 -2.39 -10.62 0.17
CA TYR A 144 -2.97 -11.71 -0.62
C TYR A 144 -1.95 -12.76 -1.11
N GLY A 145 -0.70 -12.68 -0.66
CA GLY A 145 0.34 -13.66 -1.01
C GLY A 145 1.18 -13.33 -2.25
N HIS A 146 1.12 -12.10 -2.77
CA HIS A 146 2.02 -11.69 -3.85
C HIS A 146 3.48 -11.74 -3.36
N PRO A 147 4.41 -12.36 -4.10
CA PRO A 147 5.81 -12.48 -3.67
C PRO A 147 6.45 -11.12 -3.41
N ASP A 148 6.19 -10.11 -4.24
CA ASP A 148 6.74 -8.76 -4.03
C ASP A 148 6.17 -8.05 -2.80
N HIS A 149 4.93 -8.33 -2.39
CA HIS A 149 4.36 -7.76 -1.16
C HIS A 149 5.05 -8.39 0.06
N ILE A 150 5.26 -9.71 0.03
CA ILE A 150 6.01 -10.43 1.05
C ILE A 150 7.45 -9.92 1.10
N GLN A 151 8.08 -9.69 -0.05
CA GLN A 151 9.44 -9.15 -0.10
C GLN A 151 9.50 -7.72 0.43
N ALA A 152 8.55 -6.85 0.05
CA ALA A 152 8.43 -5.48 0.57
C ALA A 152 8.29 -5.47 2.09
N HIS A 153 7.47 -6.37 2.65
CA HIS A 153 7.40 -6.61 4.09
C HIS A 153 8.78 -7.01 4.65
N ARG A 154 9.40 -8.06 4.11
CA ARG A 154 10.67 -8.61 4.63
C ARG A 154 11.78 -7.56 4.64
N ILE A 155 11.94 -6.80 3.55
CA ILE A 155 12.97 -5.77 3.45
C ILE A 155 12.67 -4.60 4.39
N THR A 156 11.40 -4.23 4.58
CA THR A 156 11.02 -3.12 5.46
C THR A 156 11.29 -3.46 6.90
N MET A 157 10.88 -4.65 7.35
CA MET A 157 11.14 -5.10 8.72
C MET A 157 12.65 -5.20 9.00
N ALA A 158 13.44 -5.69 8.04
CA ALA A 158 14.90 -5.72 8.16
C ALA A 158 15.52 -4.31 8.19
N ALA A 159 15.11 -3.42 7.29
CA ALA A 159 15.63 -2.05 7.20
C ALA A 159 15.32 -1.24 8.46
N VAL A 160 14.12 -1.36 9.03
CA VAL A 160 13.75 -0.74 10.31
C VAL A 160 14.66 -1.23 11.44
N GLY A 161 14.98 -2.53 11.48
CA GLY A 161 15.86 -3.09 12.50
C GLY A 161 17.32 -2.65 12.37
N LEU A 162 17.80 -2.46 11.15
CA LEU A 162 19.20 -2.13 10.84
C LEU A 162 19.50 -0.62 10.83
N ALA A 163 18.49 0.22 10.62
CA ALA A 163 18.66 1.66 10.66
C ALA A 163 19.16 2.16 12.04
N ARG A 164 20.02 3.18 12.00
CA ARG A 164 20.46 3.92 13.18
C ARG A 164 19.35 4.81 13.69
N TRP A 165 18.62 5.47 12.78
CA TRP A 165 17.38 6.14 13.11
C TRP A 165 16.37 5.14 13.69
N LYS A 166 15.79 5.49 14.84
CA LYS A 166 14.83 4.63 15.52
C LYS A 166 13.41 5.02 15.14
N VAL A 167 12.85 4.26 14.19
CA VAL A 167 11.43 4.32 13.85
C VAL A 167 10.62 4.03 15.11
N SER A 168 9.76 4.98 15.47
CA SER A 168 8.97 4.93 16.71
C SER A 168 7.85 3.90 16.62
N LYS A 169 7.20 3.80 15.45
CA LYS A 169 6.13 2.85 15.20
C LYS A 169 6.16 2.24 13.80
N VAL A 170 5.85 0.95 13.73
CA VAL A 170 5.63 0.23 12.47
C VAL A 170 4.23 -0.36 12.48
N TYR A 171 3.51 -0.12 11.40
CA TYR A 171 2.17 -0.63 11.18
C TYR A 171 2.13 -1.51 9.93
N TRP A 172 1.32 -2.57 9.98
CA TRP A 172 0.93 -3.32 8.80
C TRP A 172 -0.43 -2.86 8.32
N ASN A 173 -0.60 -2.59 7.02
CA ASN A 173 -1.92 -2.36 6.44
C ASN A 173 -2.68 -3.69 6.44
N VAL A 174 -3.88 -3.69 7.01
CA VAL A 174 -4.72 -4.88 7.17
C VAL A 174 -6.17 -4.52 6.93
N MET A 175 -7.02 -5.53 6.72
CA MET A 175 -8.46 -5.30 6.60
C MET A 175 -9.23 -6.16 7.62
N PRO A 176 -10.06 -5.56 8.50
CA PRO A 176 -10.82 -6.32 9.48
C PRO A 176 -11.86 -7.22 8.79
N ARG A 177 -11.99 -8.46 9.27
CA ARG A 177 -13.01 -9.41 8.80
C ARG A 177 -14.42 -8.85 8.94
N SER A 178 -14.74 -8.16 10.03
CA SER A 178 -16.06 -7.56 10.21
C SER A 178 -16.41 -6.55 9.11
N VAL A 179 -15.44 -5.72 8.70
CA VAL A 179 -15.62 -4.69 7.67
C VAL A 179 -15.80 -5.33 6.30
N LEU A 180 -14.95 -6.29 5.95
CA LEU A 180 -15.08 -7.02 4.69
C LEU A 180 -16.36 -7.85 4.64
N LYS A 181 -16.82 -8.39 5.76
CA LYS A 181 -18.09 -9.12 5.82
C LYS A 181 -19.26 -8.23 5.44
N VAL A 182 -19.31 -6.98 5.91
CA VAL A 182 -20.34 -6.01 5.51
C VAL A 182 -20.29 -5.75 4.00
N ALA A 183 -19.08 -5.56 3.46
CA ALA A 183 -18.85 -5.36 2.03
C ALA A 183 -19.32 -6.55 1.18
N MET A 184 -18.95 -7.74 1.61
CA MET A 184 -19.25 -8.99 0.94
C MET A 184 -20.75 -9.33 1.00
N ASP A 185 -21.40 -9.12 2.15
CA ASP A 185 -22.85 -9.32 2.29
C ASP A 185 -23.62 -8.34 1.38
N ALA A 186 -23.20 -7.07 1.28
CA ALA A 186 -23.77 -6.09 0.36
C ALA A 186 -23.60 -6.45 -1.13
N MET A 187 -22.46 -7.04 -1.52
CA MET A 187 -22.23 -7.52 -2.89
C MET A 187 -23.08 -8.74 -3.24
N LYS A 188 -23.22 -9.69 -2.32
CA LYS A 188 -24.05 -10.89 -2.49
C LYS A 188 -25.52 -10.54 -2.72
N GLU A 189 -26.05 -9.53 -2.03
CA GLU A 189 -27.42 -9.05 -2.22
C GLU A 189 -27.69 -8.57 -3.66
N GLN A 190 -26.66 -8.17 -4.39
CA GLN A 190 -26.75 -7.69 -5.77
C GLN A 190 -26.37 -8.76 -6.81
N GLY A 191 -26.12 -10.00 -6.39
CA GLY A 191 -25.70 -11.08 -7.27
C GLY A 191 -24.29 -10.90 -7.83
N SER A 192 -23.46 -10.07 -7.19
CA SER A 192 -22.05 -9.89 -7.54
C SER A 192 -21.15 -10.74 -6.64
N ASP A 193 -19.98 -11.08 -7.16
CA ASP A 193 -18.98 -11.91 -6.48
C ASP A 193 -17.91 -11.03 -5.79
N PHE A 194 -17.46 -11.47 -4.61
CA PHE A 194 -16.42 -10.79 -3.83
C PHE A 194 -15.06 -11.44 -4.11
N PHE A 195 -14.49 -11.15 -5.28
CA PHE A 195 -13.19 -11.70 -5.70
C PHE A 195 -13.11 -13.24 -5.67
N GLY A 196 -14.19 -13.95 -5.98
CA GLY A 196 -14.26 -15.41 -5.96
C GLY A 196 -14.47 -16.03 -4.58
N ALA A 197 -14.59 -15.24 -3.52
CA ALA A 197 -14.68 -15.75 -2.15
C ALA A 197 -16.13 -16.08 -1.75
N GLU A 198 -16.37 -17.32 -1.35
CA GLU A 198 -17.67 -17.76 -0.81
C GLU A 198 -17.84 -17.36 0.65
N ASN A 199 -16.77 -17.38 1.46
CA ASN A 199 -16.74 -17.00 2.87
C ASN A 199 -15.64 -15.98 3.16
N ILE A 200 -15.83 -15.16 4.20
CA ILE A 200 -14.81 -14.19 4.62
C ILE A 200 -13.50 -14.85 5.08
N GLU A 201 -13.58 -16.08 5.57
CA GLU A 201 -12.41 -16.89 5.94
C GLU A 201 -11.55 -17.28 4.74
N ASP A 202 -12.12 -17.22 3.52
CA ASP A 202 -11.43 -17.53 2.26
C ASP A 202 -10.71 -16.29 1.68
N VAL A 203 -10.91 -15.10 2.27
CA VAL A 203 -10.28 -13.86 1.82
C VAL A 203 -8.89 -13.74 2.48
N PRO A 204 -7.79 -13.92 1.73
CA PRO A 204 -6.45 -14.11 2.31
C PRO A 204 -5.94 -12.88 3.08
N PHE A 205 -6.37 -11.68 2.68
CA PHE A 205 -5.97 -10.41 3.30
C PHE A 205 -6.87 -9.98 4.48
N ALA A 206 -7.91 -10.76 4.81
CA ALA A 206 -8.81 -10.44 5.92
C ALA A 206 -8.23 -10.88 7.27
N LYS A 207 -8.14 -9.94 8.22
CA LYS A 207 -7.61 -10.17 9.56
C LYS A 207 -8.69 -10.22 10.64
N PRO A 208 -8.58 -11.10 11.64
CA PRO A 208 -9.39 -11.04 12.85
C PRO A 208 -9.38 -9.63 13.45
N ASP A 209 -10.55 -9.13 13.83
CA ASP A 209 -10.73 -7.77 14.34
C ASP A 209 -9.86 -7.47 15.57
N GLU A 210 -9.60 -8.47 16.42
CA GLU A 210 -8.72 -8.33 17.59
C GLU A 210 -7.25 -8.06 17.26
N LEU A 211 -6.81 -8.34 16.02
CA LEU A 211 -5.46 -8.01 15.56
C LEU A 211 -5.37 -6.60 14.97
N VAL A 212 -6.50 -5.94 14.72
CA VAL A 212 -6.53 -4.58 14.18
C VAL A 212 -6.45 -3.60 15.34
N THR A 213 -5.35 -2.85 15.41
CA THR A 213 -5.05 -1.99 16.56
C THR A 213 -5.11 -0.51 16.25
N ALA A 214 -5.29 -0.12 14.98
CA ALA A 214 -5.42 1.27 14.58
C ALA A 214 -6.32 1.44 13.35
N VAL A 215 -6.93 2.61 13.23
CA VAL A 215 -7.78 3.02 12.11
C VAL A 215 -7.57 4.50 11.83
N VAL A 216 -7.29 4.85 10.58
CA VAL A 216 -7.29 6.25 10.13
C VAL A 216 -8.62 6.55 9.48
N ASN A 217 -9.33 7.56 9.98
CA ASN A 217 -10.53 8.07 9.32
C ASN A 217 -10.15 9.17 8.33
N GLY A 218 -10.03 8.80 7.06
CA GLY A 218 -9.80 9.69 5.93
C GLY A 218 -11.05 9.95 5.10
N GLU A 219 -12.26 9.88 5.67
CA GLU A 219 -13.53 10.10 4.94
C GLU A 219 -13.54 11.39 4.10
N ALA A 220 -13.00 12.49 4.66
CA ALA A 220 -12.87 13.78 3.96
C ALA A 220 -11.94 13.75 2.73
N TYR A 221 -11.16 12.67 2.55
CA TYR A 221 -10.17 12.49 1.49
C TYR A 221 -10.49 11.33 0.56
N VAL A 222 -11.70 10.75 0.64
CA VAL A 222 -12.13 9.68 -0.26
C VAL A 222 -12.08 10.13 -1.72
N ASP A 223 -12.48 11.37 -2.03
CA ASP A 223 -12.42 11.86 -3.42
C ASP A 223 -10.99 11.88 -3.97
N ALA A 224 -10.00 12.27 -3.15
CA ALA A 224 -8.59 12.22 -3.52
C ALA A 224 -8.12 10.77 -3.76
N LYS A 225 -8.48 9.84 -2.85
CA LYS A 225 -8.24 8.40 -3.03
C LYS A 225 -8.86 7.88 -4.32
N MET A 226 -10.11 8.23 -4.61
CA MET A 226 -10.79 7.78 -5.83
C MET A 226 -10.13 8.35 -7.09
N ASN A 227 -9.69 9.60 -7.09
CA ASN A 227 -8.97 10.16 -8.23
C ASN A 227 -7.59 9.53 -8.42
N ALA A 228 -6.88 9.22 -7.33
CA ALA A 228 -5.62 8.49 -7.39
C ALA A 228 -5.81 7.08 -7.96
N LEU A 229 -6.87 6.36 -7.55
CA LEU A 229 -7.23 5.07 -8.13
C LEU A 229 -7.55 5.19 -9.64
N LYS A 230 -8.23 6.27 -10.09
CA LYS A 230 -8.48 6.50 -11.53
C LYS A 230 -7.21 6.77 -12.33
N ALA A 231 -6.17 7.32 -11.70
CA ALA A 231 -4.92 7.62 -12.37
C ALA A 231 -4.14 6.35 -12.76
N HIS A 232 -4.43 5.22 -12.11
CA HIS A 232 -3.93 3.88 -12.45
C HIS A 232 -4.82 3.20 -13.51
N GLU A 233 -5.01 3.86 -14.66
CA GLU A 233 -5.98 3.43 -15.68
C GLU A 233 -5.73 2.01 -16.21
N THR A 234 -4.47 1.56 -16.27
CA THR A 234 -4.15 0.21 -16.71
C THR A 234 -4.55 -0.87 -15.71
N GLN A 235 -4.63 -0.53 -14.41
CA GLN A 235 -4.83 -1.49 -13.31
C GLN A 235 -6.20 -1.38 -12.66
N ILE A 236 -6.87 -0.22 -12.73
CA ILE A 236 -8.15 0.01 -12.07
C ILE A 236 -9.14 0.66 -13.03
N THR A 237 -10.25 -0.04 -13.28
CA THR A 237 -11.36 0.47 -14.07
C THR A 237 -12.44 1.09 -13.18
N VAL A 238 -13.11 2.14 -13.69
CA VAL A 238 -14.17 2.87 -12.97
C VAL A 238 -15.46 2.07 -12.82
N ASP A 239 -15.63 1.02 -13.60
CA ASP A 239 -16.68 0.00 -13.50
C ASP A 239 -16.22 -1.26 -12.75
N GLY A 240 -14.96 -1.28 -12.30
CA GLY A 240 -14.35 -2.40 -11.59
C GLY A 240 -14.78 -2.51 -10.12
N PRO A 241 -14.34 -3.60 -9.44
CA PRO A 241 -14.82 -3.93 -8.10
C PRO A 241 -14.53 -2.85 -7.06
N PHE A 242 -13.42 -2.11 -7.15
CA PHE A 242 -13.10 -1.03 -6.22
C PHE A 242 -14.10 0.14 -6.28
N PHE A 243 -14.48 0.56 -7.48
CA PHE A 243 -15.45 1.65 -7.67
C PHE A 243 -16.87 1.18 -7.37
N ALA A 244 -17.22 -0.05 -7.76
CA ALA A 244 -18.47 -0.67 -7.35
C ALA A 244 -18.57 -0.67 -5.82
N LEU A 245 -17.54 -1.16 -5.12
CA LEU A 245 -17.51 -1.24 -3.67
C LEU A 245 -17.61 0.13 -3.00
N SER A 246 -16.88 1.14 -3.50
CA SER A 246 -16.99 2.52 -3.02
C SER A 246 -18.42 3.07 -3.18
N ASN A 247 -19.06 2.86 -4.33
CA ASN A 247 -20.42 3.30 -4.58
C ASN A 247 -21.46 2.61 -3.68
N MET A 248 -21.20 1.35 -3.30
CA MET A 248 -22.10 0.55 -2.45
C MET A 248 -21.93 0.82 -0.96
N LEU A 249 -20.69 0.86 -0.46
CA LEU A 249 -20.40 1.00 0.97
C LEU A 249 -20.37 2.47 1.44
N GLY A 250 -20.30 3.41 0.50
CA GLY A 250 -20.22 4.84 0.77
C GLY A 250 -18.86 5.29 1.32
N GLN A 251 -18.68 6.61 1.40
CA GLN A 251 -17.41 7.24 1.80
C GLN A 251 -16.97 6.83 3.22
N GLY A 252 -17.90 6.59 4.14
CA GLY A 252 -17.59 6.26 5.54
C GLY A 252 -16.89 4.90 5.75
N VAL A 253 -17.06 3.93 4.84
CA VAL A 253 -16.32 2.65 4.89
C VAL A 253 -15.05 2.75 4.07
N PHE A 254 -15.12 3.36 2.88
CA PHE A 254 -13.98 3.45 1.96
C PHE A 254 -12.89 4.43 2.43
N GLY A 255 -13.26 5.39 3.27
CA GLY A 255 -12.36 6.35 3.90
C GLY A 255 -11.68 5.83 5.17
N LYS A 256 -12.06 4.66 5.69
CA LYS A 256 -11.40 4.05 6.86
C LYS A 256 -10.36 3.05 6.38
N GLU A 257 -9.11 3.31 6.76
CA GLU A 257 -7.98 2.42 6.48
C GLU A 257 -7.44 1.89 7.80
N TYR A 258 -7.19 0.58 7.86
CA TYR A 258 -6.96 -0.16 9.10
C TYR A 258 -5.55 -0.72 9.17
N TYR A 259 -5.06 -0.83 10.40
CA TYR A 259 -3.68 -1.13 10.66
C TYR A 259 -3.51 -2.02 11.88
N GLN A 260 -2.45 -2.83 11.86
CA GLN A 260 -1.93 -3.55 13.01
C GLN A 260 -0.59 -2.95 13.43
N LEU A 261 -0.48 -2.50 14.67
CA LEU A 261 0.78 -2.03 15.27
C LEU A 261 1.64 -3.25 15.60
N VAL A 262 2.83 -3.31 15.03
CA VAL A 262 3.76 -4.45 15.22
C VAL A 262 5.08 -4.07 15.87
N GLN A 263 5.39 -2.78 15.91
CA GLN A 263 6.51 -2.23 16.67
C GLN A 263 6.11 -0.87 17.23
N GLY A 264 6.45 -0.61 18.49
CA GLY A 264 6.12 0.62 19.20
C GLY A 264 5.08 0.40 20.30
N VAL A 265 4.56 1.48 20.86
CA VAL A 265 3.56 1.46 21.94
C VAL A 265 2.34 2.24 21.50
N ALA A 266 1.17 1.58 21.54
CA ALA A 266 -0.09 2.22 21.23
C ALA A 266 -0.40 3.33 22.25
N ALA A 267 -1.00 4.42 21.80
CA ALA A 267 -1.31 5.58 22.62
C ALA A 267 -2.62 6.26 22.21
N GLU A 268 -3.26 6.91 23.18
CA GLU A 268 -4.49 7.69 22.97
C GLU A 268 -4.32 8.76 21.87
N PRO A 269 -5.39 9.07 21.10
CA PRO A 269 -6.78 8.63 21.32
C PRO A 269 -7.12 7.26 20.70
N PHE A 270 -7.83 6.43 21.46
CA PHE A 270 -8.46 5.19 20.98
C PHE A 270 -9.94 5.40 20.58
N ASP A 271 -10.41 4.60 19.62
CA ASP A 271 -11.83 4.45 19.32
C ASP A 271 -12.55 3.52 20.31
N GLU A 272 -13.86 3.30 20.12
CA GLU A 272 -14.67 2.43 20.97
C GLU A 272 -14.23 0.95 20.97
N ASN A 273 -13.46 0.53 19.97
CA ASN A 273 -12.92 -0.83 19.84
C ASN A 273 -11.47 -0.91 20.34
N GLY A 274 -10.95 0.15 20.97
CA GLY A 274 -9.58 0.20 21.49
C GLY A 274 -8.51 0.41 20.43
N ARG A 275 -8.87 0.88 19.23
CA ARG A 275 -7.94 1.11 18.11
C ARG A 275 -7.44 2.54 18.12
N GLU A 276 -6.14 2.75 17.92
CA GLU A 276 -5.61 4.11 17.76
C GLU A 276 -6.27 4.80 16.56
N THR A 277 -6.61 6.07 16.73
CA THR A 277 -7.22 6.88 15.66
C THR A 277 -6.23 7.86 15.00
N GLU A 278 -4.99 7.86 15.46
CA GLU A 278 -3.88 8.68 14.98
C GLU A 278 -2.57 7.89 15.12
N LEU A 279 -1.93 7.56 13.99
CA LEU A 279 -0.71 6.73 13.96
C LEU A 279 0.49 7.39 14.64
N PHE A 280 0.52 8.73 14.74
CA PHE A 280 1.56 9.47 15.45
C PHE A 280 1.29 9.65 16.96
N SER A 281 0.22 9.07 17.51
CA SER A 281 -0.06 9.16 18.94
C SER A 281 1.11 8.65 19.78
N GLY A 282 1.52 9.42 20.80
CA GLY A 282 2.65 9.04 21.67
C GLY A 282 4.03 9.10 21.03
N VAL A 283 4.17 9.58 19.79
CA VAL A 283 5.46 9.72 19.10
C VAL A 283 6.15 11.04 19.48
N SER A 284 7.45 10.98 19.82
CA SER A 284 8.29 12.18 19.99
C SER A 284 8.63 12.80 18.62
N LEU A 285 8.46 14.11 18.48
CA LEU A 285 8.64 14.82 17.19
C LEU A 285 10.00 15.49 17.05
N ASP A 286 11.02 14.97 17.75
CA ASP A 286 12.40 15.49 17.74
C ASP A 286 13.00 15.62 16.31
#